data_AF-M1A9Z8-F1
#
_entry.id   AF-M1A9Z8-F1
#
_cell.length_a   1.000
_cell.length_b   1.000
_cell.length_c   1.000
_cell.angle_alpha   90.00
_cell.angle_beta   90.00
_cell.angle_gamma   90.00
#
_symmetry.space_group_name_H-M   'P 1'
#
loop_
_entity.id
_entity.type
_entity.pdbx_description
1 polymer ?
#
loop_
_entity_poly.entity_id
_entity_poly.type
_entity_poly.pdbx_seq_one_letter_code
_entity_poly.pdbx_strand_id
1 'polypeptide(L)'
;MAEEAHALVIDQVVQEALDKANLTEKDLTAVAVTIGPGLSLCLRIGVRKARSVAGSHNLPLVGVHHMEAHTLVARLVDRELQFPFMALLVSGGHNLLILARDLGDYIQLGTTIDDAIGEAYDKTAKWLGLDLRKSGGPAVEELAQEGDAKSVKFKVPMKQHKDCNFSYAGLKTQVRLAIEAKRINAEISLASASDEERQARADIAASFQRVAVLHLEEKCERAIEWGLNIEPSINHLVVSGGVASNKYVRARLDEVVKRKGLKLVCPPPSLCTDNGVMVAWTGLEHFRLGRFDPPPPANEPEDAVLDLRPRWPLGEEYAEGKSEARSMRTARMHPSLTSLIKASIKQESQSAI
;
A
#
# COMPACT_ATOMS: atom_id res chain seq x y z
N MET A 1 12.23 20.13 2.76
CA MET A 1 12.25 18.64 2.72
C MET A 1 10.93 18.07 3.24
N ALA A 2 10.62 16.78 3.06
CA ALA A 2 9.33 16.20 3.46
C ALA A 2 9.03 16.34 4.97
N GLU A 3 10.05 16.22 5.83
CA GLU A 3 9.94 16.45 7.28
C GLU A 3 9.46 17.86 7.61
N GLU A 4 10.10 18.88 7.02
CA GLU A 4 9.74 20.29 7.24
C GLU A 4 8.30 20.55 6.79
N ALA A 5 7.88 19.96 5.67
CA ALA A 5 6.51 20.08 5.20
C ALA A 5 5.51 19.50 6.22
N HIS A 6 5.80 18.33 6.82
CA HIS A 6 4.99 17.80 7.92
C HIS A 6 4.96 18.75 9.12
N ALA A 7 6.12 19.26 9.55
CA ALA A 7 6.22 20.14 10.71
C ALA A 7 5.42 21.45 10.52
N LEU A 8 5.41 22.00 9.30
CA LEU A 8 4.71 23.24 8.98
C LEU A 8 3.18 23.09 9.00
N VAL A 9 2.63 21.90 8.71
CA VAL A 9 1.19 21.72 8.50
C VAL A 9 0.49 20.87 9.56
N ILE A 10 1.22 20.11 10.39
CA ILE A 10 0.61 19.11 11.29
C ILE A 10 -0.39 19.74 12.26
N ASP A 11 -0.06 20.89 12.85
CA ASP A 11 -0.96 21.57 13.80
C ASP A 11 -2.20 22.11 13.11
N GLN A 12 -2.04 22.73 11.94
CA GLN A 12 -3.16 23.22 11.14
C GLN A 12 -4.10 22.09 10.74
N VAL A 13 -3.56 20.96 10.24
CA VAL A 13 -4.37 19.82 9.80
C VAL A 13 -5.14 19.19 10.96
N VAL A 14 -4.53 19.07 12.15
CA VAL A 14 -5.20 18.56 13.35
C VAL A 14 -6.31 19.52 13.79
N GLN A 15 -6.03 20.83 13.85
CA GLN A 15 -7.03 21.82 14.24
C GLN A 15 -8.19 21.87 13.25
N GLU A 16 -7.91 21.88 11.95
CA GLU A 16 -8.96 21.85 10.91
C GLU A 16 -9.83 20.60 11.00
N ALA A 17 -9.27 19.45 11.38
CA ALA A 17 -10.04 18.22 11.55
C ALA A 17 -10.98 18.31 12.75
N LEU A 18 -10.51 18.86 13.88
CA LEU A 18 -11.31 19.11 15.07
C LEU A 18 -12.42 20.13 14.81
N ASP A 19 -12.09 21.25 14.15
CA ASP A 19 -13.04 22.30 13.80
C ASP A 19 -14.14 21.78 12.88
N LYS A 20 -13.78 21.00 11.85
CA LYS A 20 -14.76 20.35 10.95
C LYS A 20 -15.65 19.33 11.66
N ALA A 21 -15.14 18.69 12.71
CA ALA A 21 -15.91 17.79 13.55
C ALA A 21 -16.74 18.51 14.63
N ASN A 22 -16.53 19.82 14.81
CA ASN A 22 -17.06 20.61 15.92
C ASN A 22 -16.73 19.99 17.29
N LEU A 23 -15.47 19.55 17.44
CA LEU A 23 -14.93 18.93 18.65
C LEU A 23 -13.68 19.67 19.10
N THR A 24 -13.29 19.44 20.34
CA THR A 24 -12.00 19.84 20.91
C THR A 24 -11.19 18.60 21.31
N GLU A 25 -9.90 18.79 21.61
CA GLU A 25 -9.04 17.69 22.08
C GLU A 25 -9.57 17.00 23.35
N LYS A 26 -10.37 17.72 24.17
CA LYS A 26 -10.99 17.19 25.39
C LYS A 26 -12.12 16.19 25.11
N ASP A 27 -12.68 16.23 23.90
CA ASP A 27 -13.78 15.35 23.49
C ASP A 27 -13.26 14.01 22.94
N LEU A 28 -11.93 13.88 22.77
CA LEU A 28 -11.29 12.67 22.26
C LEU A 28 -11.24 11.58 23.34
N THR A 29 -11.35 10.31 22.90
CA THR A 29 -11.22 9.14 23.80
C THR A 29 -9.85 8.47 23.70
N ALA A 30 -9.19 8.58 22.55
CA ALA A 30 -7.86 8.03 22.29
C ALA A 30 -7.23 8.77 21.10
N VAL A 31 -5.90 8.67 20.96
CA VAL A 31 -5.17 9.21 19.81
C VAL A 31 -4.47 8.08 19.07
N ALA A 32 -4.73 7.93 17.78
CA ALA A 32 -4.06 6.94 16.92
C ALA A 32 -3.02 7.62 16.03
N VAL A 33 -1.85 7.00 15.87
CA VAL A 33 -0.76 7.56 15.06
C VAL A 33 0.06 6.48 14.40
N THR A 34 0.47 6.72 13.16
CA THR A 34 1.39 5.82 12.45
C THR A 34 2.78 5.87 13.08
N ILE A 35 3.28 4.72 13.54
CA ILE A 35 4.65 4.58 14.10
C ILE A 35 5.62 3.90 13.11
N GLY A 36 5.10 3.35 12.02
CA GLY A 36 5.88 2.78 10.91
C GLY A 36 5.06 1.84 10.02
N PRO A 37 5.64 1.31 8.94
CA PRO A 37 6.90 1.73 8.32
C PRO A 37 6.82 3.14 7.71
N GLY A 38 7.98 3.72 7.38
CA GLY A 38 8.04 5.05 6.75
C GLY A 38 9.36 5.79 7.00
N LEU A 39 9.46 7.02 6.49
CA LEU A 39 10.61 7.88 6.72
C LEU A 39 10.67 8.31 8.18
N SER A 40 11.69 7.86 8.92
CA SER A 40 11.83 8.08 10.37
C SER A 40 11.65 9.54 10.79
N LEU A 41 12.25 10.47 10.05
CA LEU A 41 12.18 11.90 10.34
C LEU A 41 10.75 12.46 10.21
N CYS A 42 9.97 11.95 9.25
CA CYS A 42 8.56 12.33 9.06
C CYS A 42 7.65 11.69 10.11
N LEU A 43 7.86 10.39 10.42
CA LEU A 43 7.11 9.67 11.45
C LEU A 43 7.22 10.38 12.81
N ARG A 44 8.43 10.85 13.16
CA ARG A 44 8.69 11.59 14.41
C ARG A 44 7.77 12.79 14.61
N ILE A 45 7.49 13.56 13.55
CA ILE A 45 6.62 14.75 13.65
C ILE A 45 5.22 14.34 14.07
N GLY A 46 4.62 13.35 13.39
CA GLY A 46 3.29 12.86 13.72
C GLY A 46 3.22 12.25 15.11
N VAL A 47 4.20 11.41 15.48
CA VAL A 47 4.25 10.76 16.80
C VAL A 47 4.39 11.79 17.92
N ARG A 48 5.24 12.82 17.77
CA ARG A 48 5.35 13.90 18.76
C ARG A 48 4.04 14.65 18.94
N LYS A 49 3.36 15.03 17.84
CA LYS A 49 2.06 15.70 17.93
C LYS A 49 1.04 14.82 18.64
N ALA A 50 0.95 13.54 18.27
CA ALA A 50 0.02 12.61 18.89
C ALA A 50 0.28 12.42 20.38
N ARG A 51 1.56 12.29 20.79
CA ARG A 51 1.95 12.19 22.20
C ARG A 51 1.66 13.45 23.00
N SER A 52 1.89 14.64 22.41
CA SER A 52 1.55 15.91 23.04
C SER A 52 0.05 16.04 23.32
N VAL A 53 -0.80 15.72 22.34
CA VAL A 53 -2.26 15.72 22.51
C VAL A 53 -2.68 14.68 23.55
N ALA A 54 -2.18 13.44 23.42
CA ALA A 54 -2.51 12.36 24.32
C ALA A 54 -2.09 12.64 25.78
N GLY A 55 -0.88 13.14 26.00
CA GLY A 55 -0.36 13.45 27.34
C GLY A 55 -1.06 14.64 27.99
N SER A 56 -1.37 15.68 27.22
CA SER A 56 -2.05 16.89 27.75
C SER A 56 -3.47 16.62 28.23
N HIS A 57 -4.14 15.63 27.65
CA HIS A 57 -5.53 15.26 27.98
C HIS A 57 -5.67 13.89 28.64
N ASN A 58 -4.55 13.28 29.05
CA ASN A 58 -4.50 11.96 29.68
C ASN A 58 -5.25 10.86 28.88
N LEU A 59 -5.02 10.83 27.56
CA LEU A 59 -5.65 9.91 26.62
C LEU A 59 -4.74 8.74 26.27
N PRO A 60 -5.27 7.52 26.10
CA PRO A 60 -4.55 6.39 25.52
C PRO A 60 -4.00 6.70 24.13
N LEU A 61 -2.84 6.12 23.82
CA LEU A 61 -2.18 6.26 22.52
C LEU A 61 -2.17 4.92 21.79
N VAL A 62 -2.56 4.91 20.51
CA VAL A 62 -2.55 3.71 19.66
C VAL A 62 -1.51 3.87 18.55
N GLY A 63 -0.43 3.09 18.65
CA GLY A 63 0.58 2.99 17.60
C GLY A 63 0.10 2.12 16.44
N VAL A 64 -0.05 2.70 15.26
CA VAL A 64 -0.63 2.04 14.07
C VAL A 64 0.46 1.67 13.07
N HIS A 65 0.33 0.46 12.50
CA HIS A 65 1.14 0.02 11.37
C HIS A 65 0.56 0.55 10.05
N HIS A 66 1.35 1.27 9.26
CA HIS A 66 0.90 1.94 8.03
C HIS A 66 0.26 0.98 7.01
N MET A 67 0.91 -0.17 6.75
CA MET A 67 0.34 -1.15 5.82
C MET A 67 -0.91 -1.86 6.38
N GLU A 68 -1.06 -1.92 7.71
CA GLU A 68 -2.25 -2.48 8.34
C GLU A 68 -3.42 -1.52 8.15
N ALA A 69 -3.17 -0.22 8.25
CA ALA A 69 -4.15 0.82 7.93
C ALA A 69 -4.69 0.71 6.50
N HIS A 70 -3.80 0.55 5.52
CA HIS A 70 -4.20 0.30 4.13
C HIS A 70 -5.00 -0.99 3.94
N THR A 71 -4.73 -2.02 4.75
CA THR A 71 -5.43 -3.31 4.72
C THR A 71 -6.85 -3.20 5.30
N LEU A 72 -7.00 -2.48 6.41
CA LEU A 72 -8.24 -2.45 7.20
C LEU A 72 -9.21 -1.36 6.78
N VAL A 73 -8.78 -0.30 6.09
CA VAL A 73 -9.67 0.81 5.69
C VAL A 73 -10.87 0.34 4.85
N ALA A 74 -10.76 -0.79 4.15
CA ALA A 74 -11.89 -1.37 3.42
C ALA A 74 -13.04 -1.78 4.36
N ARG A 75 -12.76 -2.19 5.60
CA ARG A 75 -13.75 -2.57 6.63
C ARG A 75 -14.56 -1.39 7.15
N LEU A 76 -14.02 -0.16 7.02
CA LEU A 76 -14.78 1.06 7.31
C LEU A 76 -15.92 1.25 6.30
N VAL A 77 -15.65 0.93 5.03
CA VAL A 77 -16.57 1.17 3.91
C VAL A 77 -17.54 0.01 3.73
N ASP A 78 -17.05 -1.22 3.90
CA ASP A 78 -17.82 -2.44 3.77
C ASP A 78 -17.87 -3.20 5.10
N ARG A 79 -19.03 -3.17 5.75
CA ARG A 79 -19.25 -3.85 7.04
C ARG A 79 -19.41 -5.37 6.89
N GLU A 80 -19.68 -5.87 5.69
CA GLU A 80 -19.75 -7.32 5.42
C GLU A 80 -18.35 -7.94 5.30
N LEU A 81 -17.32 -7.12 5.05
CA LEU A 81 -15.94 -7.57 5.03
C LEU A 81 -15.53 -8.01 6.45
N GLN A 82 -15.45 -9.31 6.67
CA GLN A 82 -14.98 -9.93 7.91
C GLN A 82 -13.70 -10.72 7.67
N PHE A 83 -12.91 -10.92 8.73
CA PHE A 83 -11.79 -11.85 8.67
C PHE A 83 -12.29 -13.31 8.51
N PRO A 84 -11.52 -14.20 7.85
CA PRO A 84 -10.30 -13.92 7.11
C PRO A 84 -10.60 -13.34 5.71
N PHE A 85 -9.72 -12.46 5.24
CA PHE A 85 -9.76 -11.94 3.87
C PHE A 85 -8.35 -11.75 3.30
N MET A 86 -8.25 -11.63 1.98
CA MET A 86 -6.99 -11.28 1.33
C MET A 86 -6.89 -9.79 1.03
N ALA A 87 -5.68 -9.25 1.02
CA ALA A 87 -5.42 -7.87 0.62
C ALA A 87 -4.26 -7.77 -0.36
N LEU A 88 -4.44 -6.95 -1.39
CA LEU A 88 -3.43 -6.53 -2.35
C LEU A 88 -3.22 -5.03 -2.22
N LEU A 89 -2.04 -4.64 -1.72
CA LEU A 89 -1.67 -3.24 -1.55
C LEU A 89 -0.76 -2.84 -2.72
N VAL A 90 -1.27 -1.99 -3.61
CA VAL A 90 -0.61 -1.55 -4.85
C VAL A 90 -0.48 -0.03 -4.91
N SER A 91 0.70 0.48 -4.59
CA SER A 91 1.03 1.90 -4.57
C SER A 91 2.24 2.21 -5.46
N GLY A 92 2.73 3.45 -5.40
CA GLY A 92 3.97 3.85 -6.07
C GLY A 92 5.19 3.04 -5.64
N GLY A 93 5.24 2.59 -4.37
CA GLY A 93 6.39 1.92 -3.79
C GLY A 93 6.15 0.49 -3.31
N HIS A 94 4.92 -0.02 -3.41
CA HIS A 94 4.57 -1.33 -2.86
C HIS A 94 3.70 -2.13 -3.83
N ASN A 95 4.03 -3.40 -3.95
CA ASN A 95 3.10 -4.48 -4.28
C ASN A 95 3.21 -5.46 -3.12
N LEU A 96 2.14 -5.61 -2.34
CA LEU A 96 2.14 -6.49 -1.18
C LEU A 96 0.86 -7.32 -1.17
N LEU A 97 1.01 -8.65 -1.22
CA LEU A 97 -0.08 -9.62 -1.11
C LEU A 97 -0.08 -10.21 0.30
N ILE A 98 -1.22 -10.12 0.97
CA ILE A 98 -1.39 -10.50 2.36
C ILE A 98 -2.64 -11.35 2.51
N LEU A 99 -2.55 -12.41 3.31
CA LEU A 99 -3.68 -13.05 3.94
C LEU A 99 -3.85 -12.47 5.36
N ALA A 100 -4.96 -11.79 5.58
CA ALA A 100 -5.34 -11.23 6.88
C ALA A 100 -6.28 -12.22 7.58
N ARG A 101 -5.78 -12.89 8.63
CA ARG A 101 -6.55 -13.90 9.38
C ARG A 101 -7.33 -13.31 10.54
N ASP A 102 -6.78 -12.29 11.16
CA ASP A 102 -7.41 -11.49 12.22
C ASP A 102 -6.67 -10.14 12.33
N LEU A 103 -7.17 -9.23 13.17
CA LEU A 103 -6.49 -8.00 13.53
C LEU A 103 -5.14 -8.31 14.18
N GLY A 104 -4.06 -7.91 13.53
CA GLY A 104 -2.71 -8.24 13.98
C GLY A 104 -2.21 -9.63 13.60
N ASP A 105 -2.93 -10.43 12.81
CA ASP A 105 -2.45 -11.74 12.33
C ASP A 105 -2.45 -11.80 10.80
N TYR A 106 -1.28 -11.54 10.23
CA TYR A 106 -1.05 -11.38 8.80
C TYR A 106 0.01 -12.36 8.29
N ILE A 107 -0.24 -12.92 7.11
CA ILE A 107 0.71 -13.73 6.36
C ILE A 107 1.03 -13.01 5.05
N GLN A 108 2.30 -12.69 4.83
CA GLN A 108 2.76 -12.12 3.57
C GLN A 108 2.94 -13.24 2.55
N LEU A 109 2.10 -13.24 1.52
CA LEU A 109 2.13 -14.23 0.43
C LEU A 109 3.13 -13.83 -0.67
N GLY A 110 3.33 -12.52 -0.88
CA GLY A 110 4.26 -12.02 -1.88
C GLY A 110 4.49 -10.52 -1.76
N THR A 111 5.64 -10.06 -2.24
CA THR A 111 6.03 -8.65 -2.19
C THR A 111 6.81 -8.22 -3.43
N THR A 112 7.00 -6.92 -3.61
CA THR A 112 7.88 -6.38 -4.66
C THR A 112 9.34 -6.76 -4.38
N ILE A 113 10.08 -7.13 -5.43
CA ILE A 113 11.50 -7.50 -5.34
C ILE A 113 12.43 -6.48 -5.98
N ASP A 114 11.89 -5.63 -6.86
CA ASP A 114 12.55 -4.50 -7.46
C ASP A 114 11.60 -3.27 -7.48
N ASP A 115 11.19 -2.83 -8.65
CA ASP A 115 10.22 -1.74 -8.82
C ASP A 115 8.81 -2.23 -8.51
N ALA A 116 8.02 -1.37 -7.87
CA ALA A 116 6.58 -1.57 -7.78
C ALA A 116 5.88 -1.20 -9.10
N ILE A 117 4.65 -1.68 -9.26
CA ILE A 117 3.82 -1.39 -10.44
C ILE A 117 3.60 0.12 -10.60
N GLY A 118 3.35 0.85 -9.51
CA GLY A 118 3.13 2.29 -9.55
C GLY A 118 4.34 3.06 -10.08
N GLU A 119 5.56 2.71 -9.62
CA GLU A 119 6.79 3.28 -10.18
C GLU A 119 6.92 2.96 -11.68
N ALA A 120 6.59 1.74 -12.10
CA ALA A 120 6.64 1.37 -13.51
C ALA A 120 5.69 2.21 -14.37
N TYR A 121 4.49 2.52 -13.87
CA TYR A 121 3.56 3.46 -14.51
C TYR A 121 4.14 4.87 -14.58
N ASP A 122 4.66 5.39 -13.47
CA ASP A 122 5.22 6.75 -13.42
C ASP A 122 6.42 6.94 -14.36
N LYS A 123 7.31 5.94 -14.41
CA LYS A 123 8.47 5.94 -15.33
C LYS A 123 8.03 5.86 -16.78
N THR A 124 7.06 4.99 -17.08
CA THR A 124 6.50 4.87 -18.43
C THR A 124 5.86 6.18 -18.88
N ALA A 125 5.05 6.81 -18.01
CA ALA A 125 4.43 8.10 -18.28
C ALA A 125 5.47 9.18 -18.59
N LYS A 126 6.54 9.24 -17.79
CA LYS A 126 7.64 10.19 -17.99
C LYS A 126 8.35 9.97 -19.33
N TRP A 127 8.64 8.72 -19.69
CA TRP A 127 9.34 8.40 -20.95
C TRP A 127 8.49 8.59 -22.20
N LEU A 128 7.16 8.50 -22.07
CA LEU A 128 6.22 8.80 -23.14
C LEU A 128 5.93 10.32 -23.28
N GLY A 129 6.57 11.17 -22.46
CA GLY A 129 6.37 12.62 -22.50
C GLY A 129 4.96 13.05 -22.10
N LEU A 130 4.33 12.31 -21.18
CA LEU A 130 2.97 12.59 -20.73
C LEU A 130 2.95 13.69 -19.66
N ASP A 131 1.81 14.37 -19.57
CA ASP A 131 1.56 15.35 -18.52
C ASP A 131 1.30 14.66 -17.17
N LEU A 132 2.19 14.90 -16.21
CA LEU A 132 2.17 14.25 -14.89
C LEU A 132 1.39 15.05 -13.84
N ARG A 133 0.63 16.10 -14.22
CA ARG A 133 -0.24 16.85 -13.27
C ARG A 133 -1.18 15.96 -12.48
N LYS A 134 -1.65 14.86 -13.08
CA LYS A 134 -2.55 13.86 -12.46
C LYS A 134 -1.83 12.60 -11.96
N SER A 135 -0.49 12.60 -11.83
CA SER A 135 0.39 11.43 -11.68
C SER A 135 0.50 10.55 -12.93
N GLY A 136 1.50 9.67 -13.00
CA GLY A 136 1.78 8.90 -14.21
C GLY A 136 0.82 7.74 -14.47
N GLY A 137 0.28 7.13 -13.42
CA GLY A 137 -0.73 6.07 -13.52
C GLY A 137 -1.95 6.45 -14.37
N PRO A 138 -2.71 7.50 -13.98
CA PRO A 138 -3.86 7.97 -14.75
C PRO A 138 -3.51 8.44 -16.17
N ALA A 139 -2.35 9.09 -16.35
CA ALA A 139 -1.92 9.57 -17.66
C ALA A 139 -1.68 8.41 -18.65
N VAL A 140 -1.03 7.33 -18.20
CA VAL A 140 -0.84 6.12 -19.01
C VAL A 140 -2.17 5.42 -19.27
N GLU A 141 -3.05 5.35 -18.28
CA GLU A 141 -4.38 4.73 -18.43
C GLU A 141 -5.24 5.45 -19.48
N GLU A 142 -5.22 6.77 -19.50
CA GLU A 142 -5.93 7.60 -20.48
C GLU A 142 -5.39 7.35 -21.88
N LEU A 143 -4.07 7.46 -22.07
CA LEU A 143 -3.45 7.25 -23.38
C LEU A 143 -3.59 5.80 -23.88
N ALA A 144 -3.56 4.81 -22.98
CA ALA A 144 -3.73 3.40 -23.32
C ALA A 144 -5.08 3.07 -23.98
N GLN A 145 -6.10 3.92 -23.82
CA GLN A 145 -7.40 3.74 -24.47
C GLN A 145 -7.35 3.99 -25.98
N GLU A 146 -6.36 4.75 -26.45
CA GLU A 146 -6.16 5.09 -27.86
C GLU A 146 -5.29 4.05 -28.61
N GLY A 147 -4.61 3.16 -27.89
CA GLY A 147 -3.59 2.27 -28.42
C GLY A 147 -4.06 0.83 -28.66
N ASP A 148 -3.37 0.11 -29.55
CA ASP A 148 -3.50 -1.35 -29.63
C ASP A 148 -2.59 -2.02 -28.59
N ALA A 149 -3.22 -2.69 -27.61
CA ALA A 149 -2.55 -3.43 -26.54
C ALA A 149 -1.73 -4.66 -27.01
N LYS A 150 -1.80 -5.02 -28.30
CA LYS A 150 -1.02 -6.11 -28.91
C LYS A 150 0.06 -5.60 -29.87
N SER A 151 0.16 -4.29 -30.10
CA SER A 151 1.09 -3.67 -31.04
C SER A 151 2.56 -3.92 -30.65
N VAL A 152 2.89 -3.90 -29.35
CA VAL A 152 4.24 -4.13 -28.85
C VAL A 152 4.28 -5.40 -28.00
N LYS A 153 5.14 -6.34 -28.40
CA LYS A 153 5.28 -7.64 -27.74
C LYS A 153 6.24 -7.56 -26.55
N PHE A 154 5.73 -7.15 -25.39
CA PHE A 154 6.48 -7.26 -24.12
C PHE A 154 6.39 -8.67 -23.52
N LYS A 155 7.47 -9.11 -22.88
CA LYS A 155 7.55 -10.33 -22.09
C LYS A 155 7.02 -10.07 -20.68
N VAL A 156 6.16 -10.96 -20.19
CA VAL A 156 5.64 -10.95 -18.82
C VAL A 156 6.80 -11.22 -17.84
N PRO A 157 7.01 -10.35 -16.83
CA PRO A 157 8.02 -10.57 -15.79
C PRO A 157 7.84 -11.89 -15.03
N MET A 158 8.94 -12.46 -14.55
CA MET A 158 8.94 -13.60 -13.61
C MET A 158 8.07 -14.82 -13.99
N LYS A 159 7.77 -15.04 -15.27
CA LYS A 159 6.85 -16.11 -15.73
C LYS A 159 7.23 -17.52 -15.26
N GLN A 160 8.51 -17.77 -15.02
CA GLN A 160 9.03 -19.07 -14.55
C GLN A 160 9.02 -19.22 -13.02
N HIS A 161 8.78 -18.13 -12.27
CA HIS A 161 8.80 -18.13 -10.81
C HIS A 161 7.44 -18.54 -10.26
N LYS A 162 7.43 -19.58 -9.42
CA LYS A 162 6.23 -20.11 -8.76
C LYS A 162 5.85 -19.36 -7.47
N ASP A 163 6.54 -18.28 -7.13
CA ASP A 163 6.20 -17.43 -5.99
C ASP A 163 5.10 -16.41 -6.33
N CYS A 164 4.63 -15.67 -5.32
CA CYS A 164 3.71 -14.53 -5.50
C CYS A 164 4.42 -13.17 -5.50
N ASN A 165 5.73 -13.15 -5.75
CA ASN A 165 6.52 -11.94 -5.75
C ASN A 165 6.38 -11.14 -7.05
N PHE A 166 6.62 -9.82 -6.97
CA PHE A 166 6.46 -8.90 -8.09
C PHE A 166 7.79 -8.29 -8.53
N SER A 167 7.97 -8.12 -9.85
CA SER A 167 9.10 -7.44 -10.47
C SER A 167 8.61 -6.70 -11.70
N TYR A 168 8.95 -5.41 -11.82
CA TYR A 168 8.59 -4.59 -12.96
C TYR A 168 9.80 -3.91 -13.63
N ALA A 169 11.00 -3.98 -13.04
CA ALA A 169 12.22 -3.37 -13.60
C ALA A 169 12.56 -3.89 -15.01
N GLY A 170 12.36 -5.20 -15.25
CA GLY A 170 12.55 -5.81 -16.57
C GLY A 170 11.53 -5.31 -17.60
N LEU A 171 10.27 -5.12 -17.22
CA LEU A 171 9.24 -4.57 -18.09
C LEU A 171 9.51 -3.10 -18.43
N LYS A 172 9.92 -2.31 -17.43
CA LYS A 172 10.37 -0.93 -17.59
C LYS A 172 11.49 -0.83 -18.64
N THR A 173 12.48 -1.72 -18.58
CA THR A 173 13.57 -1.77 -19.58
C THR A 173 13.03 -2.06 -20.99
N GLN A 174 12.07 -2.97 -21.14
CA GLN A 174 11.46 -3.27 -22.44
C GLN A 174 10.69 -2.07 -23.02
N VAL A 175 9.97 -1.32 -22.18
CA VAL A 175 9.28 -0.09 -22.59
C VAL A 175 10.29 0.93 -23.13
N ARG A 176 11.39 1.17 -22.41
CA ARG A 176 12.44 2.10 -22.87
C ARG A 176 12.98 1.70 -24.26
N LEU A 177 13.28 0.42 -24.47
CA LEU A 177 13.74 -0.09 -25.76
C LEU A 177 12.70 0.08 -26.87
N ALA A 178 11.41 -0.07 -26.57
CA ALA A 178 10.34 0.15 -27.55
C ALA A 178 10.21 1.62 -27.95
N ILE A 179 10.38 2.54 -26.99
CA ILE A 179 10.38 4.00 -27.22
C ILE A 179 11.56 4.38 -28.12
N GLU A 180 12.76 3.87 -27.81
CA GLU A 180 13.97 4.08 -28.63
C GLU A 180 13.81 3.53 -30.06
N ALA A 181 13.26 2.31 -30.20
CA ALA A 181 13.03 1.68 -31.50
C ALA A 181 12.02 2.46 -32.37
N LYS A 182 10.99 3.07 -31.76
CA LYS A 182 10.01 3.91 -32.45
C LYS A 182 10.47 5.38 -32.60
N ARG A 183 11.70 5.73 -32.15
CA ARG A 183 12.30 7.08 -32.22
C ARG A 183 11.41 8.18 -31.61
N ILE A 184 10.69 7.84 -30.54
CA ILE A 184 9.82 8.79 -29.84
C ILE A 184 10.69 9.81 -29.09
N ASN A 185 10.41 11.10 -29.26
CA ASN A 185 11.11 12.16 -28.53
C ASN A 185 10.28 12.65 -27.34
N ALA A 186 10.71 12.28 -26.12
CA ALA A 186 10.03 12.68 -24.89
C ALA A 186 10.04 14.19 -24.61
N GLU A 187 10.92 14.98 -25.28
CA GLU A 187 10.92 16.45 -25.18
C GLU A 187 9.72 17.08 -25.90
N ILE A 188 9.17 16.38 -26.89
CA ILE A 188 7.96 16.80 -27.58
C ILE A 188 6.76 16.39 -26.72
N SER A 189 6.01 17.38 -26.25
CA SER A 189 4.77 17.13 -25.50
C SER A 189 3.79 16.33 -26.35
N LEU A 190 2.96 15.49 -25.72
CA LEU A 190 1.94 14.71 -26.43
C LEU A 190 1.02 15.60 -27.31
N ALA A 191 0.76 16.84 -26.89
CA ALA A 191 -0.07 17.79 -27.63
C ALA A 191 0.59 18.35 -28.91
N SER A 192 1.91 18.22 -29.02
CA SER A 192 2.71 18.70 -30.16
C SER A 192 3.27 17.55 -31.01
N ALA A 193 2.98 16.30 -30.63
CA ALA A 193 3.39 15.11 -31.38
C ALA A 193 2.59 14.98 -32.69
N SER A 194 3.18 14.39 -33.72
CA SER A 194 2.42 14.01 -34.92
C SER A 194 1.41 12.90 -34.59
N ASP A 195 0.42 12.68 -35.46
CA ASP A 195 -0.57 11.62 -35.27
C ASP A 195 0.10 10.23 -35.20
N GLU A 196 1.14 9.99 -36.02
CA GLU A 196 1.89 8.73 -35.98
C GLU A 196 2.65 8.56 -34.66
N GLU A 197 3.25 9.63 -34.15
CA GLU A 197 3.98 9.58 -32.88
C GLU A 197 3.04 9.42 -31.69
N ARG A 198 1.88 10.09 -31.70
CA ARG A 198 0.83 9.90 -30.70
C ARG A 198 0.33 8.46 -30.69
N GLN A 199 0.02 7.90 -31.85
CA GLN A 199 -0.41 6.50 -31.96
C GLN A 199 0.68 5.55 -31.47
N ALA A 200 1.94 5.81 -31.82
CA ALA A 200 3.08 5.02 -31.36
C ALA A 200 3.22 5.03 -29.83
N ARG A 201 3.02 6.17 -29.18
CA ARG A 201 3.01 6.32 -27.71
C ARG A 201 1.81 5.58 -27.09
N ALA A 202 0.63 5.71 -27.69
CA ALA A 202 -0.59 5.03 -27.24
C ALA A 202 -0.46 3.50 -27.29
N ASP A 203 0.05 2.98 -28.39
CA ASP A 203 0.38 1.56 -28.58
C ASP A 203 1.31 1.01 -27.50
N ILE A 204 2.36 1.78 -27.15
CA ILE A 204 3.30 1.42 -26.08
C ILE A 204 2.60 1.45 -24.73
N ALA A 205 1.82 2.49 -24.43
CA ALA A 205 1.06 2.62 -23.18
C ALA A 205 0.08 1.45 -22.99
N ALA A 206 -0.71 1.14 -24.03
CA ALA A 206 -1.68 0.04 -24.03
C ALA A 206 -1.00 -1.32 -23.85
N SER A 207 0.10 -1.57 -24.59
CA SER A 207 0.86 -2.82 -24.50
C SER A 207 1.53 -2.97 -23.13
N PHE A 208 2.06 -1.88 -22.56
CA PHE A 208 2.64 -1.86 -21.21
C PHE A 208 1.59 -2.17 -20.16
N GLN A 209 0.47 -1.42 -20.15
CA GLN A 209 -0.61 -1.59 -19.18
C GLN A 209 -1.13 -3.03 -19.20
N ARG A 210 -1.38 -3.59 -20.40
CA ARG A 210 -1.81 -4.99 -20.54
C ARG A 210 -0.81 -5.97 -19.89
N VAL A 211 0.48 -5.85 -20.18
CA VAL A 211 1.48 -6.81 -19.67
C VAL A 211 1.79 -6.60 -18.18
N ALA A 212 1.78 -5.36 -17.70
CA ALA A 212 1.95 -5.05 -16.28
C ALA A 212 0.78 -5.63 -15.47
N VAL A 213 -0.45 -5.46 -15.93
CA VAL A 213 -1.63 -5.99 -15.23
C VAL A 213 -1.76 -7.50 -15.39
N LEU A 214 -1.36 -8.09 -16.52
CA LEU A 214 -1.30 -9.55 -16.65
C LEU A 214 -0.36 -10.18 -15.61
N HIS A 215 0.80 -9.58 -15.36
CA HIS A 215 1.69 -10.03 -14.28
C HIS A 215 1.04 -9.92 -12.91
N LEU A 216 0.32 -8.81 -12.65
CA LEU A 216 -0.44 -8.62 -11.42
C LEU A 216 -1.52 -9.71 -11.24
N GLU A 217 -2.29 -9.99 -12.30
CA GLU A 217 -3.32 -11.04 -12.33
C GLU A 217 -2.73 -12.42 -12.01
N GLU A 218 -1.64 -12.82 -12.68
CA GLU A 218 -1.00 -14.14 -12.48
C GLU A 218 -0.52 -14.34 -11.02
N LYS A 219 0.04 -13.30 -10.40
CA LYS A 219 0.49 -13.36 -9.00
C LYS A 219 -0.67 -13.33 -8.02
N CYS A 220 -1.72 -12.55 -8.30
CA CYS A 220 -2.93 -12.53 -7.47
C CYS A 220 -3.68 -13.86 -7.52
N GLU A 221 -3.85 -14.44 -8.71
CA GLU A 221 -4.53 -15.72 -8.88
C GLU A 221 -3.85 -16.83 -8.07
N ARG A 222 -2.51 -16.90 -8.13
CA ARG A 222 -1.73 -17.84 -7.32
C ARG A 222 -1.85 -17.59 -5.83
N ALA A 223 -1.80 -16.32 -5.41
CA ALA A 223 -1.96 -15.98 -4.00
C ALA A 223 -3.35 -16.32 -3.47
N ILE A 224 -4.39 -16.21 -4.30
CA ILE A 224 -5.75 -16.66 -3.93
C ILE A 224 -5.78 -18.17 -3.73
N GLU A 225 -5.14 -18.94 -4.61
CA GLU A 225 -5.03 -20.40 -4.44
C GLU A 225 -4.30 -20.75 -3.14
N TRP A 226 -3.18 -20.09 -2.84
CA TRP A 226 -2.45 -20.29 -1.58
C TRP A 226 -3.29 -19.88 -0.37
N GLY A 227 -3.93 -18.72 -0.43
CA GLY A 227 -4.81 -18.22 0.62
C GLY A 227 -5.93 -19.21 0.93
N LEU A 228 -6.63 -19.70 -0.08
CA LEU A 228 -7.73 -20.68 0.07
C LEU A 228 -7.26 -22.02 0.62
N ASN A 229 -6.02 -22.44 0.33
CA ASN A 229 -5.44 -23.65 0.93
C ASN A 229 -5.15 -23.46 2.43
N ILE A 230 -4.77 -22.25 2.86
CA ILE A 230 -4.46 -21.93 4.26
C ILE A 230 -5.76 -21.67 5.04
N GLU A 231 -6.67 -20.87 4.48
CA GLU A 231 -7.96 -20.46 5.06
C GLU A 231 -9.09 -20.62 4.03
N PRO A 232 -9.75 -21.80 3.96
CA PRO A 232 -10.79 -22.08 2.96
C PRO A 232 -12.03 -21.17 3.03
N SER A 233 -12.21 -20.44 4.14
CA SER A 233 -13.35 -19.54 4.34
C SER A 233 -13.16 -18.14 3.77
N ILE A 234 -12.00 -17.82 3.17
CA ILE A 234 -11.80 -16.53 2.50
C ILE A 234 -12.82 -16.34 1.40
N ASN A 235 -13.47 -15.19 1.39
CA ASN A 235 -14.49 -14.82 0.41
C ASN A 235 -14.27 -13.44 -0.22
N HIS A 236 -13.27 -12.67 0.23
CA HIS A 236 -12.97 -11.34 -0.27
C HIS A 236 -11.49 -11.15 -0.61
N LEU A 237 -11.23 -10.39 -1.68
CA LEU A 237 -9.95 -9.75 -1.94
C LEU A 237 -10.13 -8.23 -1.88
N VAL A 238 -9.46 -7.59 -0.93
CA VAL A 238 -9.33 -6.14 -0.84
C VAL A 238 -8.20 -5.68 -1.76
N VAL A 239 -8.43 -4.62 -2.54
CA VAL A 239 -7.37 -3.98 -3.33
C VAL A 239 -7.31 -2.49 -2.98
N SER A 240 -6.18 -2.06 -2.43
CA SER A 240 -5.95 -0.69 -1.96
C SER A 240 -4.61 -0.15 -2.45
N GLY A 241 -4.36 1.15 -2.27
CA GLY A 241 -3.20 1.87 -2.82
C GLY A 241 -3.53 2.69 -4.06
N GLY A 242 -2.67 3.64 -4.42
CA GLY A 242 -2.92 4.57 -5.54
C GLY A 242 -3.22 3.88 -6.88
N VAL A 243 -2.54 2.76 -7.18
CA VAL A 243 -2.74 2.00 -8.42
C VAL A 243 -4.08 1.26 -8.41
N ALA A 244 -4.64 0.99 -7.24
CA ALA A 244 -5.98 0.44 -7.12
C ALA A 244 -7.05 1.39 -7.67
N SER A 245 -6.76 2.66 -7.96
CA SER A 245 -7.70 3.60 -8.59
C SER A 245 -7.80 3.45 -10.11
N ASN A 246 -6.88 2.72 -10.74
CA ASN A 246 -6.90 2.44 -12.18
C ASN A 246 -8.05 1.48 -12.51
N LYS A 247 -8.94 1.88 -13.43
CA LYS A 247 -10.15 1.15 -13.81
C LYS A 247 -9.80 -0.15 -14.53
N TYR A 248 -8.77 -0.14 -15.37
CA TYR A 248 -8.31 -1.36 -16.04
C TYR A 248 -7.82 -2.39 -15.01
N VAL A 249 -6.98 -2.00 -14.05
CA VAL A 249 -6.54 -2.85 -12.94
C VAL A 249 -7.73 -3.42 -12.18
N ARG A 250 -8.70 -2.59 -11.77
CA ARG A 250 -9.91 -3.04 -11.05
C ARG A 250 -10.69 -4.08 -11.85
N ALA A 251 -10.96 -3.81 -13.13
CA ALA A 251 -11.73 -4.70 -13.98
C ALA A 251 -11.04 -6.06 -14.16
N ARG A 252 -9.74 -6.08 -14.39
CA ARG A 252 -8.96 -7.31 -14.54
C ARG A 252 -8.92 -8.13 -13.25
N LEU A 253 -8.71 -7.49 -12.10
CA LEU A 253 -8.72 -8.18 -10.80
C LEU A 253 -10.10 -8.69 -10.41
N ASP A 254 -11.17 -7.96 -10.76
CA ASP A 254 -12.56 -8.40 -10.55
C ASP A 254 -12.85 -9.71 -11.31
N GLU A 255 -12.37 -9.85 -12.55
CA GLU A 255 -12.45 -11.10 -13.30
C GLU A 255 -11.70 -12.24 -12.58
N VAL A 256 -10.48 -11.98 -12.08
CA VAL A 256 -9.67 -13.00 -11.37
C VAL A 256 -10.41 -13.51 -10.13
N VAL A 257 -10.94 -12.61 -9.29
CA VAL A 257 -11.61 -13.02 -8.04
C VAL A 257 -12.92 -13.74 -8.31
N LYS A 258 -13.69 -13.30 -9.31
CA LYS A 258 -14.95 -13.95 -9.71
C LYS A 258 -14.72 -15.39 -10.17
N ARG A 259 -13.66 -15.65 -10.94
CA ARG A 259 -13.28 -17.03 -11.34
C ARG A 259 -12.97 -17.93 -10.15
N LYS A 260 -12.52 -17.36 -9.02
CA LYS A 260 -12.21 -18.07 -7.78
C LYS A 260 -13.36 -18.07 -6.76
N GLY A 261 -14.51 -17.47 -7.09
CA GLY A 261 -15.67 -17.38 -6.18
C GLY A 261 -15.53 -16.35 -5.07
N LEU A 262 -14.58 -15.40 -5.18
CA LEU A 262 -14.37 -14.31 -4.22
C LEU A 262 -15.05 -13.02 -4.71
N LYS A 263 -15.26 -12.07 -3.80
CA LYS A 263 -15.70 -10.70 -4.09
C LYS A 263 -14.52 -9.72 -4.05
N LEU A 264 -14.47 -8.80 -5.00
CA LEU A 264 -13.49 -7.70 -4.98
C LEU A 264 -14.02 -6.56 -4.12
N VAL A 265 -13.20 -6.06 -3.19
CA VAL A 265 -13.49 -4.85 -2.41
C VAL A 265 -12.42 -3.82 -2.71
N CYS A 266 -12.81 -2.69 -3.29
CA CYS A 266 -11.91 -1.55 -3.50
C CYS A 266 -12.46 -0.35 -2.72
N PRO A 267 -11.70 0.19 -1.75
CA PRO A 267 -12.06 1.46 -1.12
C PRO A 267 -12.27 2.57 -2.18
N PRO A 268 -13.03 3.61 -1.86
CA PRO A 268 -13.11 4.79 -2.71
C PRO A 268 -11.71 5.39 -2.90
N PRO A 269 -11.40 5.99 -4.06
CA PRO A 269 -10.06 6.50 -4.36
C PRO A 269 -9.45 7.40 -3.27
N SER A 270 -10.26 8.21 -2.60
CA SER A 270 -9.84 9.09 -1.49
C SER A 270 -9.32 8.33 -0.25
N LEU A 271 -9.69 7.05 -0.10
CA LEU A 271 -9.22 6.18 0.98
C LEU A 271 -8.14 5.18 0.52
N CYS A 272 -7.82 5.12 -0.78
CA CYS A 272 -6.76 4.26 -1.30
C CYS A 272 -5.35 4.87 -1.17
N THR A 273 -5.24 6.20 -1.12
CA THR A 273 -3.98 6.91 -0.87
C THR A 273 -3.78 7.15 0.62
N ASP A 274 -2.56 7.50 1.03
CA ASP A 274 -2.24 7.80 2.44
C ASP A 274 -3.16 8.90 2.99
N ASN A 275 -3.88 8.60 4.08
CA ASN A 275 -4.82 9.51 4.72
C ASN A 275 -4.91 9.26 6.23
N GLY A 276 -5.42 10.24 7.00
CA GLY A 276 -5.59 10.09 8.45
C GLY A 276 -6.74 9.15 8.85
N VAL A 277 -7.74 8.96 7.97
CA VAL A 277 -8.94 8.15 8.26
C VAL A 277 -8.58 6.68 8.43
N MET A 278 -7.72 6.12 7.57
CA MET A 278 -7.26 4.73 7.70
C MET A 278 -6.51 4.49 9.01
N VAL A 279 -5.73 5.47 9.47
CA VAL A 279 -4.97 5.39 10.74
C VAL A 279 -5.93 5.44 11.92
N ALA A 280 -6.89 6.37 11.90
CA ALA A 280 -7.92 6.46 12.93
C ALA A 280 -8.79 5.20 13.01
N TRP A 281 -9.18 4.63 11.86
CA TRP A 281 -9.97 3.40 11.80
C TRP A 281 -9.22 2.19 12.37
N THR A 282 -7.97 1.98 11.96
CA THR A 282 -7.15 0.89 12.52
C THR A 282 -6.86 1.09 13.99
N GLY A 283 -6.61 2.33 14.41
CA GLY A 283 -6.49 2.67 15.81
C GLY A 283 -7.74 2.31 16.62
N LEU A 284 -8.92 2.58 16.08
CA LEU A 284 -10.20 2.20 16.69
C LEU A 284 -10.38 0.67 16.76
N GLU A 285 -10.01 -0.08 15.72
CA GLU A 285 -10.07 -1.56 15.75
C GLU A 285 -9.16 -2.12 16.86
N HIS A 286 -7.92 -1.63 17.00
CA HIS A 286 -7.02 -2.05 18.09
C HIS A 286 -7.50 -1.60 19.46
N PHE A 287 -7.97 -0.36 19.58
CA PHE A 287 -8.48 0.20 20.84
C PHE A 287 -9.63 -0.62 21.41
N ARG A 288 -10.55 -1.09 20.56
CA ARG A 288 -11.67 -1.95 20.98
C ARG A 288 -11.25 -3.31 21.53
N LEU A 289 -10.07 -3.79 21.17
CA LEU A 289 -9.46 -5.00 21.73
C LEU A 289 -8.57 -4.71 22.94
N GLY A 290 -8.56 -3.48 23.45
CA GLY A 290 -7.70 -3.07 24.57
C GLY A 290 -6.23 -2.91 24.19
N ARG A 291 -5.88 -2.87 22.89
CA ARG A 291 -4.50 -2.78 22.40
C ARG A 291 -4.11 -1.31 22.23
N PHE A 292 -3.66 -0.70 23.32
CA PHE A 292 -3.19 0.69 23.35
C PHE A 292 -2.14 0.87 24.45
N ASP A 293 -1.31 1.90 24.29
CA ASP A 293 -0.38 2.33 25.33
C ASP A 293 -1.11 3.27 26.32
N PRO A 294 -0.74 3.24 27.61
CA PRO A 294 -1.23 4.22 28.57
C PRO A 294 -0.87 5.65 28.15
N PRO A 295 -1.56 6.68 28.68
CA PRO A 295 -1.26 8.06 28.35
C PRO A 295 0.22 8.40 28.55
N PRO A 296 0.88 9.04 27.57
CA PRO A 296 2.26 9.48 27.73
C PRO A 296 2.34 10.65 28.75
N PRO A 297 3.54 10.98 29.26
CA PRO A 297 3.71 12.14 30.13
C PRO A 297 3.26 13.44 29.43
N ALA A 298 2.55 14.31 30.16
CA ALA A 298 2.09 15.60 29.63
C ALA A 298 3.24 16.52 29.20
N ASN A 299 4.37 16.47 29.91
CA ASN A 299 5.57 17.26 29.65
C ASN A 299 6.74 16.36 29.30
N GLU A 300 6.72 15.81 28.09
CA GLU A 300 7.80 14.98 27.56
C GLU A 300 8.89 15.87 26.90
N PRO A 301 10.19 15.66 27.20
CA PRO A 301 11.23 16.50 26.64
C PRO A 301 11.41 16.26 25.14
N GLU A 302 11.93 17.26 24.41
CA GLU A 302 12.07 17.16 22.95
C GLU A 302 12.99 16.01 22.50
N ASP A 303 13.95 15.61 23.34
CA ASP A 303 14.91 14.54 23.10
C ASP A 303 14.41 13.15 23.56
N ALA A 304 13.14 13.03 23.98
CA ALA A 304 12.55 11.76 24.34
C ALA A 304 12.69 10.71 23.22
N VAL A 305 13.08 9.50 23.61
CA VAL A 305 13.25 8.38 22.69
C VAL A 305 11.88 7.88 22.26
N LEU A 306 11.58 7.99 20.96
CA LEU A 306 10.34 7.50 20.37
C LEU A 306 10.55 6.13 19.75
N ASP A 307 9.64 5.18 20.01
CA ASP A 307 9.61 3.88 19.33
C ASP A 307 9.07 4.05 17.89
N LEU A 308 9.96 4.44 16.99
CA LEU A 308 9.68 4.52 15.56
C LEU A 308 10.22 3.26 14.88
N ARG A 309 9.45 2.72 13.93
CA ARG A 309 9.80 1.50 13.21
C ARG A 309 9.84 1.75 11.70
N PRO A 310 10.88 2.42 11.16
CA PRO A 310 10.96 2.78 9.74
C PRO A 310 10.85 1.59 8.79
N ARG A 311 11.36 0.44 9.24
CA ARG A 311 11.28 -0.85 8.55
C ARG A 311 10.57 -1.84 9.46
N TRP A 312 9.29 -2.03 9.21
CA TRP A 312 8.42 -2.85 10.02
C TRP A 312 7.59 -3.75 9.09
N PRO A 313 7.87 -5.07 9.06
CA PRO A 313 7.05 -6.02 8.31
C PRO A 313 5.66 -6.16 8.94
N LEU A 314 4.62 -6.29 8.11
CA LEU A 314 3.26 -6.46 8.60
C LEU A 314 3.00 -7.90 9.12
N GLY A 315 3.48 -8.89 8.37
CA GLY A 315 3.26 -10.30 8.68
C GLY A 315 4.50 -11.14 8.42
N GLU A 316 4.41 -12.42 8.74
CA GLU A 316 5.46 -13.39 8.43
C GLU A 316 5.40 -13.80 6.96
N GLU A 317 6.55 -14.00 6.35
CA GLU A 317 6.64 -14.46 4.95
C GLU A 317 6.21 -15.94 4.86
N TYR A 318 5.31 -16.24 3.93
CA TYR A 318 4.83 -17.60 3.71
C TYR A 318 5.96 -18.50 3.19
N ALA A 319 6.14 -19.65 3.85
CA ALA A 319 7.32 -20.50 3.65
C ALA A 319 7.46 -21.03 2.21
N GLU A 320 6.35 -21.41 1.55
CA GLU A 320 6.38 -21.88 0.15
C GLU A 320 6.62 -20.75 -0.86
N GLY A 321 6.55 -19.48 -0.41
CA GLY A 321 6.88 -18.29 -1.19
C GLY A 321 8.37 -17.93 -1.20
N LYS A 322 9.21 -18.63 -0.44
CA LYS A 322 10.65 -18.38 -0.39
C LYS A 322 11.31 -18.76 -1.71
N SER A 323 11.69 -17.76 -2.50
CA SER A 323 12.71 -17.94 -3.54
C SER A 323 14.05 -18.24 -2.85
N GLU A 324 14.73 -19.33 -3.24
CA GLU A 324 16.08 -19.69 -2.74
C GLU A 324 17.08 -18.52 -2.90
N ALA A 325 16.83 -17.61 -3.83
CA ALA A 325 17.61 -16.41 -4.06
C ALA A 325 17.15 -15.25 -3.16
N ARG A 326 17.44 -15.27 -1.86
CA ARG A 326 17.40 -14.04 -1.05
C ARG A 326 18.28 -14.09 0.21
N SER A 327 19.42 -13.42 0.10
CA SER A 327 19.97 -12.63 1.20
C SER A 327 19.32 -11.25 1.12
N MET A 328 18.20 -11.04 1.84
CA MET A 328 17.80 -9.67 2.17
C MET A 328 18.79 -9.16 3.22
N ARG A 329 19.21 -7.88 3.13
CA ARG A 329 19.96 -7.24 4.22
C ARG A 329 19.07 -7.21 5.47
N THR A 330 19.22 -8.20 6.34
CA THR A 330 18.46 -8.38 7.60
C THR A 330 18.87 -7.39 8.69
N ALA A 331 19.89 -6.57 8.46
CA ALA A 331 20.35 -5.57 9.41
C ALA A 331 19.22 -4.56 9.72
N ARG A 332 18.79 -4.54 11.00
CA ARG A 332 17.84 -3.57 11.59
C ARG A 332 16.38 -3.66 11.11
N MET A 333 15.88 -4.84 10.74
CA MET A 333 14.42 -5.05 10.60
C MET A 333 13.79 -5.36 11.96
N HIS A 334 12.69 -4.68 12.31
CA HIS A 334 11.90 -5.04 13.49
C HIS A 334 11.20 -6.39 13.27
N PRO A 335 10.88 -7.14 14.35
CA PRO A 335 9.93 -8.24 14.26
C PRO A 335 8.62 -7.77 13.62
N SER A 336 7.94 -8.64 12.88
CA SER A 336 6.69 -8.26 12.23
C SER A 336 5.64 -7.85 13.26
N LEU A 337 4.66 -7.02 12.86
CA LEU A 337 3.51 -6.70 13.71
C LEU A 337 2.86 -7.99 14.23
N THR A 338 2.70 -8.98 13.36
CA THR A 338 2.12 -10.29 13.71
C THR A 338 2.91 -11.01 14.80
N SER A 339 4.23 -11.03 14.69
CA SER A 339 5.10 -11.64 15.69
C SER A 339 5.04 -10.90 17.04
N LEU A 340 4.98 -9.57 17.03
CA LEU A 340 4.88 -8.76 18.25
C LEU A 340 3.54 -8.98 18.98
N ILE A 341 2.42 -9.00 18.24
CA ILE A 341 1.10 -9.23 18.84
C ILE A 341 0.99 -10.64 19.40
N LYS A 342 1.49 -11.66 18.68
CA LYS A 342 1.52 -13.04 19.19
C LYS A 342 2.37 -13.19 20.46
N ALA A 343 3.47 -12.45 20.57
CA ALA A 343 4.31 -12.46 21.76
C ALA A 343 3.60 -11.81 22.96
N SER A 344 2.93 -10.67 22.75
CA SER A 344 2.16 -9.97 23.79
C SER A 344 1.02 -10.83 24.35
N ILE A 345 0.22 -11.45 23.48
CA ILE A 345 -0.89 -12.34 23.89
C ILE A 345 -0.38 -13.52 24.74
N LYS A 346 0.77 -14.10 24.37
CA LYS A 346 1.39 -15.19 25.13
C LYS A 346 1.84 -14.75 26.52
N GLN A 347 2.38 -13.53 26.65
CA GLN A 347 2.80 -12.98 27.94
C GLN A 347 1.60 -12.73 28.86
N GLU A 348 0.51 -12.14 28.35
CA GLU A 348 -0.72 -11.91 29.11
C GLU A 348 -1.34 -13.23 29.61
N SER A 349 -1.35 -14.25 28.75
CA SER A 349 -1.86 -15.60 29.10
C SER A 349 -1.02 -16.28 30.19
N GLN A 350 0.28 -16.00 30.24
CA GLN A 350 1.19 -16.55 31.26
C GLN A 350 1.12 -15.77 32.59
N SER A 351 0.79 -14.47 32.56
CA SER A 351 0.61 -13.65 33.77
C SER A 351 -0.76 -13.84 34.45
N ALA A 352 -1.71 -14.49 33.78
CA ALA A 352 -3.06 -14.76 34.29
C ALA A 352 -3.20 -16.14 34.99
N ILE A 353 -2.12 -16.93 35.02
CA ILE A 353 -1.98 -18.22 35.74
C ILE A 353 -1.12 -17.98 36.97
#